data_AF-A0A923VYI0-F1
#
_entry.id   AF-A0A923VYI0-F1
#
_cell.length_a   1.000
_cell.length_b   1.000
_cell.length_c   1.000
_cell.angle_alpha   90.00
_cell.angle_beta   90.00
_cell.angle_gamma   90.00
#
_symmetry.space_group_name_H-M   'P 1'
#
loop_
_entity.id
_entity.type
_entity.pdbx_description
1 polymer ?
#
loop_
_entity_poly.entity_id
_entity_poly.type
_entity_poly.pdbx_seq_one_letter_code
_entity_poly.pdbx_strand_id
1 'polypeptide(L)'
;GNNNSLIIDANLSKDEIVNLKNTSKKNGENFIPVQQILNKKVKLAFNDYPEEAGNFGAFAKDNLLKNISFNFDRTESNLSEPNFDLLNDFKKTDSVETLFDTIKAERTNNEIWKWFIVLTLLFMVAELLIQKFVK
;
A
#
# COMPACT_ATOMS: atom_id res chain seq x y z
N GLY A 1 -0.22 -2.64 17.56
CA GLY A 1 -0.34 -4.08 17.30
C GLY A 1 -1.57 -4.58 18.01
N ASN A 2 -2.39 -5.45 17.41
CA ASN A 2 -3.26 -6.29 18.25
C ASN A 2 -2.35 -7.30 18.98
N ASN A 3 -2.30 -7.23 20.32
CA ASN A 3 -1.44 -8.05 21.18
C ASN A 3 -1.95 -9.51 21.25
N ASN A 4 -1.87 -10.20 20.12
CA ASN A 4 -2.30 -11.58 19.98
C ASN A 4 -1.23 -12.52 20.55
N SER A 5 -1.64 -13.42 21.44
CA SER A 5 -0.77 -14.49 21.92
C SER A 5 -0.72 -15.64 20.91
N LEU A 6 0.47 -16.20 20.67
CA LEU A 6 0.67 -17.37 19.81
C LEU A 6 1.00 -18.60 20.64
N ILE A 7 0.35 -19.73 20.35
CA ILE A 7 0.71 -21.02 20.94
C ILE A 7 1.49 -21.82 19.91
N ILE A 8 2.66 -22.32 20.30
CA ILE A 8 3.49 -23.22 19.50
C ILE A 8 3.65 -24.55 20.21
N ASP A 9 3.63 -25.65 19.46
CA ASP A 9 3.91 -26.97 20.01
C ASP A 9 5.43 -27.12 20.15
N ALA A 10 5.90 -27.16 21.39
CA ALA A 10 7.31 -27.28 21.72
C ALA A 10 7.43 -28.00 23.07
N ASN A 11 8.31 -29.00 23.14
CA ASN A 11 8.59 -29.72 24.37
C ASN A 11 9.82 -29.08 25.02
N LEU A 12 9.58 -27.99 25.77
CA LEU A 12 10.62 -27.18 26.39
C LEU A 12 10.89 -27.68 27.81
N SER A 13 12.17 -27.82 28.15
CA SER A 13 12.59 -28.03 29.54
C SER A 13 12.36 -26.76 30.37
N LYS A 14 12.33 -26.85 31.70
CA LYS A 14 12.03 -25.72 32.61
C LYS A 14 12.92 -24.49 32.40
N ASP A 15 14.15 -24.71 31.91
CA ASP A 15 15.17 -23.68 31.70
C ASP A 15 15.30 -23.26 30.22
N GLU A 16 14.46 -23.78 29.32
CA GLU A 16 14.51 -23.43 27.90
C GLU A 16 13.61 -22.23 27.58
N ILE A 17 14.22 -21.23 26.95
CA ILE A 17 13.57 -20.01 26.50
C ILE A 17 13.45 -19.99 24.98
N VAL A 18 12.35 -19.43 24.50
CA VAL A 18 12.12 -19.18 23.08
C VAL A 18 12.59 -17.76 22.77
N ASN A 19 13.49 -17.64 21.81
CA ASN A 19 14.03 -16.37 21.36
C ASN A 19 13.58 -16.08 19.92
N LEU A 20 13.17 -14.84 19.64
CA LEU A 20 12.71 -14.43 18.31
C LEU A 20 13.79 -13.64 17.61
N LYS A 21 14.30 -14.16 16.50
CA LYS A 21 15.31 -13.50 15.67
C LYS A 21 14.69 -13.10 14.35
N ASN A 22 14.84 -11.83 13.96
CA ASN A 22 14.43 -11.37 12.64
C ASN A 22 15.23 -12.12 11.54
N THR A 23 14.54 -12.78 10.63
CA THR A 23 15.15 -13.51 9.50
C THR A 23 15.22 -12.66 8.23
N SER A 24 14.46 -11.56 8.16
CA SER A 24 14.45 -10.63 7.03
C SER A 24 15.67 -9.70 7.00
N LYS A 25 16.26 -9.34 8.14
CA LYS A 25 17.43 -8.45 8.24
C LYS A 25 18.56 -9.11 9.03
N LYS A 26 19.80 -9.08 8.51
CA LYS A 26 20.99 -9.65 9.18
C LYS A 26 21.31 -9.01 10.55
N ASN A 27 20.97 -7.74 10.74
CA ASN A 27 21.04 -7.02 12.02
C ASN A 27 19.64 -6.61 12.50
N GLY A 28 18.63 -7.43 12.24
CA GLY A 28 17.27 -7.15 12.68
C GLY A 28 17.09 -7.39 14.19
N GLU A 29 15.95 -6.96 14.70
CA GLU A 29 15.59 -7.09 16.10
C GLU A 29 15.63 -8.55 16.58
N ASN A 30 16.10 -8.73 17.81
CA ASN A 30 16.10 -10.00 18.52
C ASN A 30 15.58 -9.78 19.94
N PHE A 31 14.53 -10.50 20.32
CA PHE A 31 13.89 -10.31 21.62
C PHE A 31 13.28 -11.61 22.14
N ILE A 32 13.10 -11.66 23.46
CA ILE A 32 12.47 -12.78 24.15
C ILE A 32 11.04 -12.36 24.49
N PRO A 33 10.01 -12.98 23.89
CA PRO A 33 8.62 -12.70 24.24
C PRO A 33 8.29 -13.22 25.65
N VAL A 34 7.21 -12.71 26.24
CA VAL A 34 6.67 -13.30 27.47
C VAL A 34 6.16 -14.69 27.16
N GLN A 35 6.68 -15.70 27.87
CA GLN A 35 6.41 -17.10 27.59
C GLN A 35 5.78 -17.82 28.77
N GLN A 36 4.76 -18.63 28.51
CA GLN A 36 4.13 -19.51 29.47
C GLN A 36 4.23 -20.95 28.98
N ILE A 37 5.00 -21.78 29.70
CA ILE A 37 5.21 -23.19 29.38
C ILE A 37 3.97 -23.99 29.81
N LEU A 38 3.45 -24.78 28.88
CA LEU A 38 2.43 -25.80 29.06
C LEU A 38 3.07 -27.15 28.71
N ASN A 39 2.49 -28.28 29.11
CA ASN A 39 3.14 -29.60 29.02
C ASN A 39 3.89 -29.91 27.71
N LYS A 40 3.27 -29.65 26.54
CA LYS A 40 3.88 -29.87 25.21
C LYS A 40 3.76 -28.64 24.31
N LYS A 41 3.44 -27.49 24.89
CA LYS A 41 3.15 -26.25 24.18
C LYS A 41 3.73 -25.08 24.93
N VAL A 42 4.05 -24.00 24.24
CA VAL A 42 4.36 -22.73 24.89
C VAL A 42 3.50 -21.64 24.29
N LYS A 43 2.89 -20.85 25.17
CA LYS A 43 2.15 -19.64 24.80
C LYS A 43 3.10 -18.47 24.85
N LEU A 44 3.22 -17.75 23.76
CA LEU A 44 4.05 -16.55 23.58
C LEU A 44 3.14 -15.34 23.52
N ALA A 45 3.47 -14.30 24.28
CA ALA A 45 2.85 -12.98 24.24
C ALA A 45 3.94 -11.95 23.88
N PHE A 46 3.68 -11.18 22.83
CA PHE A 46 4.69 -10.31 22.23
C PHE A 46 4.63 -8.86 22.74
N ASN A 47 3.53 -8.47 23.41
CA ASN A 47 3.31 -7.13 23.96
C ASN A 47 3.69 -6.04 22.94
N ASP A 48 4.63 -5.16 23.29
CA ASP A 48 5.06 -4.03 22.44
C ASP A 48 6.12 -4.42 21.39
N TYR A 49 6.50 -5.71 21.31
CA TYR A 49 7.47 -6.22 20.35
C TYR A 49 6.83 -7.10 19.27
N PRO A 50 7.47 -7.22 18.07
CA PRO A 50 8.57 -6.39 17.59
C PRO A 50 8.12 -4.96 17.28
N GLU A 51 9.06 -4.00 17.29
CA GLU A 51 8.77 -2.61 16.93
C GLU A 51 8.58 -2.48 15.41
N GLU A 52 9.37 -3.22 14.64
CA GLU A 52 9.27 -3.29 13.18
C GLU A 52 8.51 -4.52 12.69
N ALA A 53 7.68 -4.33 11.66
CA ALA A 53 7.10 -5.44 10.91
C ALA A 53 8.19 -6.23 10.16
N GLY A 54 8.04 -7.55 10.11
CA GLY A 54 9.03 -8.43 9.48
C GLY A 54 8.79 -9.90 9.77
N ASN A 55 9.66 -10.75 9.22
CA ASN A 55 9.65 -12.18 9.48
C ASN A 55 10.66 -12.53 10.57
N PHE A 56 10.23 -13.32 11.53
CA PHE A 56 11.00 -13.74 12.69
C PHE A 56 10.96 -15.27 12.80
N GLY A 57 12.10 -15.86 13.15
CA GLY A 57 12.16 -17.27 13.56
C GLY A 57 12.08 -17.36 15.08
N ALA A 58 11.21 -18.23 15.59
CA ALA A 58 11.19 -18.63 16.98
C ALA A 58 12.17 -19.78 17.20
N PHE A 59 13.19 -19.57 18.00
CA PHE A 59 14.26 -20.54 18.27
C PHE A 59 14.25 -20.95 19.73
N ALA A 60 14.37 -22.26 20.00
CA ALA A 60 14.77 -22.77 21.31
C ALA A 60 16.26 -23.13 21.22
N LYS A 61 17.12 -22.37 21.92
CA LYS A 61 18.57 -22.41 21.73
C LYS A 61 18.93 -22.15 20.26
N ASP A 62 19.27 -23.20 19.52
CA ASP A 62 19.62 -23.15 18.09
C ASP A 62 18.61 -23.88 17.18
N ASN A 63 17.56 -24.48 17.75
CA ASN A 63 16.54 -25.19 16.99
C ASN A 63 15.41 -24.23 16.60
N LEU A 64 15.17 -24.09 15.29
CA LEU A 64 14.01 -23.35 14.78
C LEU A 64 12.72 -24.13 15.08
N LEU A 65 11.84 -23.54 15.90
CA LEU A 65 10.54 -24.10 16.23
C LEU A 65 9.49 -23.70 15.18
N LYS A 66 9.43 -22.42 14.83
CA LYS A 66 8.40 -21.88 13.93
C LYS A 66 8.82 -20.53 13.35
N ASN A 67 8.41 -20.25 12.12
CA ASN A 67 8.49 -18.91 11.54
C ASN A 67 7.21 -18.12 11.84
N ILE A 68 7.37 -16.88 12.27
CA ILE A 68 6.32 -15.96 12.70
C ILE A 68 6.51 -14.66 11.92
N SER A 69 5.44 -14.14 11.34
CA SER A 69 5.46 -12.88 10.61
C SER A 69 4.63 -11.85 11.35
N PHE A 70 5.21 -10.67 11.57
CA PHE A 70 4.55 -9.52 12.16
C PHE A 70 4.27 -8.50 11.07
N ASN A 71 3.05 -7.99 11.04
CA ASN A 71 2.62 -6.94 10.13
C ASN A 71 2.37 -5.65 10.92
N PHE A 72 2.51 -4.52 10.25
CA PHE A 72 2.01 -3.24 10.79
C PHE A 72 0.50 -3.32 11.03
N ASP A 73 0.01 -2.52 11.98
CA ASP A 73 -1.42 -2.38 12.19
C ASP A 73 -2.12 -1.94 10.91
N ARG A 74 -3.12 -2.71 10.49
CA ARG A 74 -3.95 -2.35 9.34
C ARG A 74 -4.97 -1.32 9.78
N THR A 75 -4.66 -0.04 9.61
CA THR A 75 -5.64 1.05 9.77
C THR A 75 -6.57 1.18 8.56
N GLU A 76 -6.17 0.64 7.39
CA GLU A 76 -6.90 0.75 6.12
C GLU A 76 -8.31 0.11 6.15
N SER A 77 -8.51 -0.94 6.95
CA SER A 77 -9.81 -1.63 7.02
C SER A 77 -10.85 -0.89 7.86
N ASN A 78 -10.48 0.22 8.52
CA ASN A 78 -11.43 1.06 9.25
C ASN A 78 -12.01 2.14 8.32
N LEU A 79 -13.06 1.79 7.59
CA LEU A 79 -13.79 2.74 6.73
C LEU A 79 -14.51 3.85 7.52
N SER A 80 -14.58 3.76 8.85
CA SER A 80 -15.20 4.77 9.71
C SER A 80 -14.27 5.94 9.99
N GLU A 81 -12.95 5.75 9.86
CA GLU A 81 -11.92 6.76 10.09
C GLU A 81 -11.00 6.87 8.86
N PRO A 82 -11.51 7.36 7.73
CA PRO A 82 -10.66 7.69 6.59
C PRO A 82 -9.64 8.75 7.01
N ASN A 83 -8.36 8.38 7.05
CA ASN A 83 -7.27 9.29 7.34
C ASN A 83 -6.98 10.15 6.09
N PHE A 84 -7.69 11.28 5.99
CA PHE A 84 -7.54 12.22 4.87
C PHE A 84 -6.28 13.10 4.98
N ASP A 85 -5.60 13.14 6.13
CA ASP A 85 -4.38 13.93 6.33
C ASP A 85 -3.19 13.40 5.52
N LEU A 86 -3.25 12.14 5.06
CA LEU A 86 -2.24 11.53 4.20
C LEU A 86 -2.40 11.90 2.71
N LEU A 87 -3.51 12.53 2.32
CA LEU A 87 -3.89 12.75 0.92
C LEU A 87 -4.18 14.24 0.68
N ASN A 88 -3.11 15.03 0.58
CA ASN A 88 -3.19 16.49 0.47
C ASN A 88 -3.86 17.03 -0.81
N ASP A 89 -4.11 16.21 -1.84
CA ASP A 89 -4.53 16.77 -3.14
C ASP A 89 -5.37 15.81 -4.01
N PHE A 90 -6.52 15.34 -3.49
CA PHE A 90 -7.47 14.57 -4.30
C PHE A 90 -8.67 15.42 -4.73
N LYS A 91 -9.08 15.26 -6.00
CA LYS A 91 -10.34 15.84 -6.48
C LYS A 91 -11.52 15.06 -5.90
N LYS A 92 -12.22 15.66 -4.95
CA LYS A 92 -13.50 15.14 -4.47
C LYS A 92 -14.56 15.34 -5.55
N THR A 93 -15.32 14.30 -5.81
CA THR A 93 -16.44 14.34 -6.75
C THR A 93 -17.66 13.75 -6.08
N ASP A 94 -18.81 14.36 -6.34
CA ASP A 94 -20.02 14.09 -5.56
C ASP A 94 -20.71 12.78 -5.98
N SER A 95 -20.41 12.26 -7.18
CA SER A 95 -20.94 10.99 -7.66
C SER A 95 -20.03 10.32 -8.68
N VAL A 96 -20.21 9.01 -8.84
CA VAL A 96 -19.55 8.23 -9.90
C VAL A 96 -19.96 8.76 -11.28
N GLU A 97 -21.21 9.20 -11.43
CA GLU A 97 -21.73 9.76 -12.68
C GLU A 97 -21.01 11.07 -13.07
N THR A 98 -20.86 11.99 -12.12
CA THR A 98 -20.16 13.26 -12.34
C THR A 98 -18.68 13.06 -12.68
N LEU A 99 -18.03 12.02 -12.14
CA LEU A 99 -16.68 11.63 -12.54
C LEU A 99 -16.61 11.22 -14.01
N PHE A 100 -17.49 10.30 -14.43
CA PHE A 100 -17.50 9.81 -15.79
C PHE A 100 -17.79 10.94 -16.79
N ASP A 101 -18.69 11.86 -16.44
CA ASP A 101 -19.02 13.00 -17.28
C ASP A 101 -17.86 14.01 -17.36
N THR A 102 -17.16 14.26 -16.25
CA THR A 102 -15.96 15.10 -16.24
C THR A 102 -14.85 14.52 -17.13
N ILE A 103 -14.57 13.22 -17.00
CA ILE A 103 -13.55 12.54 -17.81
C ILE A 103 -13.92 12.56 -19.30
N LYS A 104 -15.21 12.39 -19.64
CA LYS A 104 -15.66 12.50 -21.03
C LYS A 104 -15.50 13.92 -21.55
N ALA A 105 -15.92 14.93 -20.78
CA ALA A 105 -15.81 16.33 -21.18
C ALA A 105 -14.36 16.76 -21.41
N GLU A 106 -13.42 16.39 -20.53
CA GLU A 106 -11.99 16.68 -20.69
C GLU A 106 -11.40 16.08 -21.99
N ARG A 107 -11.87 14.89 -22.40
CA ARG A 107 -11.43 14.26 -23.66
C ARG A 107 -12.08 14.88 -24.91
N THR A 108 -13.29 15.42 -24.77
CA THR A 108 -14.03 16.08 -25.86
C THR A 108 -13.65 17.54 -26.04
N ASN A 109 -12.97 18.17 -25.07
CA ASN A 109 -12.49 19.55 -25.15
C ASN A 109 -11.28 19.74 -26.08
N ASN A 110 -11.31 19.12 -27.26
CA ASN A 110 -10.25 19.23 -28.25
C ASN A 110 -10.55 20.39 -29.21
N GLU A 111 -9.85 21.50 -29.02
CA GLU A 111 -10.01 22.77 -29.74
C GLU A 111 -9.54 22.73 -31.21
N ILE A 112 -9.26 21.54 -31.77
CA ILE A 112 -8.85 21.33 -33.16
C ILE A 112 -9.85 21.94 -34.15
N TRP A 113 -11.15 21.95 -33.82
CA TRP A 113 -12.17 22.55 -34.67
C TRP A 113 -11.95 24.07 -34.88
N LYS A 114 -11.37 24.78 -33.90
CA LYS A 114 -11.04 26.21 -34.04
C LYS A 114 -9.94 26.43 -35.08
N TRP A 115 -8.91 25.59 -35.05
CA TRP A 115 -7.82 25.62 -36.03
C TRP A 115 -8.29 25.24 -37.43
N PHE A 116 -9.24 24.31 -37.54
CA PHE A 116 -9.85 23.94 -38.81
C PHE A 116 -10.50 25.13 -39.51
N ILE A 117 -11.26 25.97 -38.78
CA ILE A 117 -11.90 27.17 -39.35
C ILE A 117 -10.87 28.17 -39.87
N VAL A 118 -9.80 28.43 -39.11
CA VAL A 118 -8.73 29.36 -39.52
C VAL A 118 -8.03 28.87 -40.79
N LEU A 119 -7.74 27.57 -40.86
CA LEU A 119 -7.09 26.95 -42.01
C LEU A 119 -7.98 26.97 -43.26
N THR A 120 -9.29 26.72 -43.11
CA THR A 120 -10.26 26.87 -44.20
C THR A 120 -10.27 28.30 -44.75
N LEU A 121 -10.29 29.31 -43.87
CA LEU A 121 -10.26 30.71 -44.28
C LEU A 121 -8.96 31.07 -45.01
N LEU A 122 -7.82 30.56 -44.53
CA LEU A 122 -6.52 30.76 -45.16
C LEU A 122 -6.48 30.16 -46.58
N PHE A 123 -6.98 28.93 -46.76
CA PHE A 123 -7.06 28.31 -48.09
C PHE A 123 -8.03 29.06 -49.02
N MET A 124 -9.13 29.59 -48.50
CA MET A 124 -10.05 30.41 -49.29
C MET A 124 -9.38 31.68 -49.83
N VAL A 125 -8.58 32.36 -49.00
CA VAL A 125 -7.82 33.54 -49.44
C VAL A 125 -6.71 33.14 -50.43
N ALA A 126 -6.00 32.04 -50.16
CA ALA A 126 -4.97 31.53 -51.07
C ALA A 126 -5.55 31.22 -52.46
N GLU A 127 -6.73 30.59 -52.52
CA GLU A 127 -7.45 30.31 -53.77
C GLU A 127 -7.74 31.61 -54.55
N LEU A 128 -8.24 32.65 -53.88
CA LEU A 128 -8.50 33.95 -54.52
C LEU A 128 -7.21 34.61 -55.05
N LEU A 129 -6.09 34.47 -54.33
CA LEU A 129 -4.79 34.99 -54.78
C LEU A 129 -4.27 34.20 -55.99
N ILE A 130 -4.38 32.87 -55.99
CA ILE A 130 -3.99 32.03 -57.13
C ILE A 130 -4.81 32.41 -58.36
N GLN A 131 -6.14 32.50 -58.24
CA GLN A 131 -7.02 32.89 -59.35
C GLN A 131 -6.70 34.29 -59.90
N LYS A 132 -6.14 35.19 -59.09
CA LYS A 132 -5.81 36.56 -59.47
C LYS A 132 -4.41 36.73 -60.08
N PHE A 133 -3.43 35.94 -59.65
CA PHE A 133 -2.02 36.12 -60.04
C PHE A 133 -1.49 35.03 -60.99
N VAL A 134 -2.09 33.85 -60.99
CA VAL A 134 -1.66 32.71 -61.83
C VAL A 134 -2.54 32.56 -63.08
N LYS A 135 -3.70 33.22 -63.11
CA LYS A 135 -4.58 33.29 -64.28
C LYS A 135 -4.35 34.57 -65.07
#